data_AF-A0A1F9X9P1-F1
#
_entry.id   AF-A0A1F9X9P1-F1
#
_cell.length_a   1.000
_cell.length_b   1.000
_cell.length_c   1.000
_cell.angle_alpha   90.00
_cell.angle_beta   90.00
_cell.angle_gamma   90.00
#
_symmetry.space_group_name_H-M   'P 1'
#
loop_
_entity.id
_entity.type
_entity.pdbx_description
1 polymer ?
#
loop_
_entity_poly.entity_id
_entity_poly.type
_entity_poly.pdbx_seq_one_letter_code
_entity_poly.pdbx_strand_id
1 'polypeptide(L)' 'MPDPLKHLYIYLRENGCIVPIGNFRKEGLGILSRNVLARICAGDACWEEMVPAEVAKCIKTRRFFGYKP' A
#
# COMPACT_ATOMS: atom_id res chain seq x y z
N MET A 1 -23.31 -9.44 8.88
CA MET A 1 -23.16 -8.11 9.52
C MET A 1 -24.45 -7.84 10.27
N PRO A 2 -24.44 -7.46 11.56
CA PRO A 2 -25.65 -7.10 12.30
C PRO A 2 -26.44 -5.99 11.59
N ASP A 3 -27.77 -6.07 11.56
CA ASP A 3 -28.63 -5.16 10.79
C ASP A 3 -28.39 -3.65 11.03
N PRO A 4 -28.17 -3.18 12.28
CA PRO A 4 -27.90 -1.75 12.53
C PRO A 4 -26.64 -1.24 11.83
N LEU A 5 -25.61 -2.08 11.72
CA LEU A 5 -24.34 -1.72 11.09
C LEU A 5 -24.46 -1.67 9.56
N LYS A 6 -25.36 -2.48 8.98
CA LYS A 6 -25.65 -2.44 7.54
C LYS A 6 -26.29 -1.12 7.14
N HIS A 7 -27.26 -0.63 7.93
CA HIS A 7 -27.91 0.65 7.69
C HIS A 7 -26.93 1.82 7.81
N LEU A 8 -26.07 1.82 8.84
CA LEU A 8 -25.03 2.83 9.01
C LEU A 8 -24.05 2.83 7.82
N TYR A 9 -23.60 1.65 7.38
CA TYR A 9 -22.70 1.53 6.24
C TYR A 9 -23.31 2.10 4.96
N ILE A 10 -24.58 1.78 4.67
CA ILE A 10 -25.29 2.30 3.49
C ILE A 10 -25.39 3.83 3.57
N TYR A 11 -25.84 4.37 4.71
CA TYR A 11 -25.93 5.81 4.93
C TYR A 11 -24.59 6.52 4.69
N LEU A 12 -23.49 6.01 5.27
CA LEU A 12 -22.17 6.59 5.10
C LEU A 12 -21.66 6.50 3.65
N ARG A 13 -22.00 5.42 2.93
CA ARG A 13 -21.63 5.28 1.51
C ARG A 13 -22.42 6.26 0.63
N GLU A 14 -23.73 6.37 0.83
CA GLU A 14 -24.61 7.25 0.03
C GLU A 14 -24.27 8.74 0.21
N ASN A 15 -23.86 9.13 1.42
CA ASN A 15 -23.41 10.50 1.71
C ASN A 15 -21.95 10.76 1.31
N GLY A 16 -21.26 9.80 0.67
CA GLY A 16 -19.87 9.95 0.24
C GLY A 16 -18.85 9.96 1.39
N CYS A 17 -19.26 9.67 2.63
CA CYS A 17 -18.36 9.53 3.76
C CYS A 17 -17.46 8.27 3.63
N ILE A 18 -17.94 7.25 2.91
CA ILE A 18 -17.18 6.06 2.53
C ILE A 18 -17.21 5.91 1.01
N VAL A 19 -16.05 6.03 0.38
CA VAL A 19 -15.88 5.81 -1.06
C VAL A 19 -15.09 4.53 -1.32
N PRO A 20 -15.52 3.69 -2.28
CA PRO A 20 -14.75 2.53 -2.69
C PRO A 20 -13.46 3.00 -3.38
N ILE A 21 -12.33 2.42 -2.99
CA ILE A 21 -11.08 2.61 -3.73
C ILE A 21 -11.25 1.90 -5.07
N GLY A 22 -11.36 2.65 -6.16
CA GLY A 22 -11.60 2.09 -7.50
C GLY A 22 -10.33 1.79 -8.29
N ASN A 23 -9.29 2.63 -8.14
CA ASN A 23 -8.08 2.56 -8.95
C ASN A 23 -6.90 2.01 -8.14
N PHE A 24 -7.05 0.80 -7.59
CA PHE A 24 -5.93 0.10 -6.94
C PHE A 24 -5.45 -1.07 -7.79
N ARG A 25 -4.15 -1.28 -7.80
CA ARG A 25 -3.54 -2.50 -8.34
C ARG A 25 -3.70 -3.61 -7.31
N LYS A 26 -4.35 -4.72 -7.68
CA LYS A 26 -4.55 -5.87 -6.77
C LYS A 26 -3.22 -6.45 -6.30
N GLU A 27 -2.21 -6.35 -7.14
CA GLU A 27 -0.81 -6.72 -6.86
C GLU A 27 -0.26 -5.90 -5.68
N GLY A 28 -0.73 -4.65 -5.52
CA GLY A 28 -0.40 -3.72 -4.44
C GLY A 28 -1.03 -4.04 -3.08
N LEU A 29 -2.15 -4.77 -3.04
CA LEU A 29 -2.90 -5.03 -1.79
C LEU A 29 -2.16 -5.98 -0.83
N GLY A 30 -1.37 -6.91 -1.38
CA GLY A 30 -0.57 -7.85 -0.58
C GLY A 30 0.74 -7.25 -0.08
N ILE A 31 1.15 -6.11 -0.63
CA ILE A 31 2.41 -5.46 -0.30
C ILE A 31 2.22 -4.67 0.99
N LEU A 32 2.75 -5.23 2.07
CA LEU A 32 2.80 -4.56 3.35
C LEU A 32 4.07 -3.72 3.41
N SER A 33 3.92 -2.40 3.58
CA SER A 33 5.06 -1.47 3.63
C SER A 33 6.13 -1.90 4.64
N ARG A 34 5.73 -2.49 5.78
CA ARG A 34 6.65 -3.03 6.79
C ARG A 34 7.62 -4.08 6.23
N ASN A 35 7.16 -4.94 5.31
CA ASN A 35 7.99 -6.00 4.75
C ASN A 35 9.00 -5.43 3.75
N VAL A 36 8.56 -4.47 2.93
CA VAL A 36 9.43 -3.75 1.98
C VAL A 36 10.51 -2.97 2.72
N LEU A 37 10.13 -2.21 3.75
CA LEU A 37 11.06 -1.41 4.54
C LEU A 37 12.08 -2.27 5.29
N ALA A 38 11.65 -3.40 5.87
CA ALA A 38 12.56 -4.33 6.54
C ALA A 38 13.61 -4.89 5.58
N ARG A 39 13.22 -5.24 4.34
CA ARG A 39 14.13 -5.74 3.31
C ARG A 39 15.10 -4.67 2.81
N ILE A 40 14.65 -3.42 2.64
CA ILE A 40 15.52 -2.28 2.30
C ILE A 40 16.60 -2.11 3.37
N CYS A 41 16.23 -2.12 4.65
CA CYS A 41 17.18 -2.00 5.76
C CYS A 41 18.16 -3.18 5.83
N ALA A 42 17.71 -4.38 5.45
CA ALA A 42 18.54 -5.58 5.41
C ALA A 42 19.48 -5.65 4.19
N GLY A 43 19.34 -4.76 3.21
CA GLY A 43 20.11 -4.81 1.96
C GLY A 43 19.67 -5.93 1.02
N ASP A 44 18.50 -6.51 1.23
CA ASP A 44 17.86 -7.44 0.29
C ASP A 44 17.43 -6.64 -0.95
N ALA A 45 17.53 -7.17 -2.17
CA ALA A 45 17.08 -6.52 -3.40
C ALA A 45 15.70 -7.02 -3.86
N CYS A 46 15.20 -8.12 -3.28
CA CYS A 46 13.89 -8.67 -3.63
C CYS A 46 12.71 -7.72 -3.33
N TRP A 47 12.90 -6.68 -2.52
CA TRP A 47 11.85 -5.67 -2.29
C TRP A 47 11.54 -4.84 -3.55
N GLU A 48 12.45 -4.80 -4.53
CA GLU A 48 12.24 -4.07 -5.78
C GLU A 48 11.09 -4.65 -6.61
N GLU A 49 10.92 -5.97 -6.56
CA GLU A 49 9.81 -6.69 -7.20
C GLU A 49 8.50 -6.52 -6.43
N MET A 50 8.60 -6.13 -5.15
CA MET A 50 7.45 -5.87 -4.27
C MET A 50 6.91 -4.44 -4.39
N VAL A 51 7.46 -3.59 -5.26
CA VAL A 51 6.94 -2.24 -5.48
C VAL A 51 6.90 -1.94 -6.97
N PRO A 52 6.03 -1.02 -7.44
CA PRO A 52 6.11 -0.55 -8.80
C PRO A 52 7.51 0.00 -9.13
N ALA A 53 8.00 -0.26 -10.34
CA ALA A 53 9.36 0.11 -10.75
C ALA A 53 9.70 1.60 -10.55
N GLU A 54 8.71 2.48 -10.71
CA GLU A 54 8.85 3.92 -10.43
C GLU A 54 9.22 4.18 -8.96
N VAL A 55 8.58 3.47 -8.03
CA VAL A 55 8.84 3.58 -6.59
C VAL A 55 10.23 3.05 -6.25
N ALA A 56 10.63 1.90 -6.81
CA ALA A 56 11.97 1.35 -6.65
C ALA A 56 13.04 2.35 -7.13
N LYS A 57 12.85 2.94 -8.30
CA LYS A 57 13.73 3.96 -8.87
C LYS A 57 13.81 5.20 -7.97
N CYS A 58 12.68 5.69 -7.46
CA CYS A 58 12.65 6.83 -6.53
C CYS A 58 13.44 6.55 -5.24
N ILE A 59 13.27 5.37 -4.65
CA ILE A 59 13.95 4.97 -3.41
C ILE A 59 15.47 4.90 -3.63
N LYS A 60 15.93 4.26 -4.72
CA LYS A 60 17.36 4.17 -5.05
C LYS A 60 17.99 5.52 -5.33
N THR A 61 17.32 6.35 -6.13
CA THR A 61 17.85 7.68 -6.54
C THR A 61 18.00 8.61 -5.33
N ARG A 62 17.03 8.59 -4.41
CA ARG A 62 17.00 9.49 -3.25
C ARG A 62 17.55 8.87 -1.96
N ARG A 63 17.98 7.61 -2.01
CA ARG A 63 18.45 6.82 -0.84
C ARG A 63 17.44 6.84 0.32
N PHE A 64 16.16 6.69 0.00
CA PHE A 64 15.11 6.67 1.02
C PHE A 64 15.15 5.39 1.85
N PHE A 65 14.56 5.47 3.04
CA PHE A 65 14.36 4.33 3.94
C PHE A 65 15.66 3.61 4.34
N GLY A 66 16.79 4.32 4.35
CA GLY A 66 18.09 3.76 4.71
C GLY A 66 18.71 2.90 3.62
N TYR A 67 18.24 2.99 2.37
CA TYR A 67 18.81 2.27 1.22
C TYR A 67 20.31 2.55 1.09
N LYS A 68 21.10 1.47 1.12
CA LYS A 68 22.54 1.47 0.86
C LYS A 68 22.77 0.78 -0.48
N PRO A 69 23.60 1.38 -1.37
CA PRO A 69 23.92 0.79 -2.67
C PRO A 69 24.72 -0.51 -2.54
#